data_AF-A0A6J4FBZ9-F1
#
_entry.id   AF-A0A6J4FBZ9-F1
#
_cell.length_a   1.000
_cell.length_b   1.000
_cell.length_c   1.000
_cell.angle_alpha   90.00
_cell.angle_beta   90.00
_cell.angle_gamma   90.00
#
_symmetry.space_group_name_H-M   'P 1'
#
loop_
_entity.id
_entity.type
_entity.pdbx_description
1 polymer ?
#
loop_
_entity_poly.entity_id
_entity_poly.type
_entity_poly.pdbx_seq_one_letter_code
_entity_poly.pdbx_strand_id
1 'polypeptide(L)'
;MSRVVPPAIPAGLEGLLGRFIEEMQGDLARLLALAESGDDGLAEHLHAMRGKCAMFGEDILFAELSAIEAGGRPDSLQLAAISARVAELASLRDTPGS
;
A
#
# COMPACT_ATOMS: atom_id res chain seq x y z
N MET A 1 -19.74 -10.57 -3.43
CA MET A 1 -19.06 -9.99 -2.27
C MET A 1 -17.61 -10.43 -2.33
N SER A 2 -16.69 -9.54 -2.73
CA SER A 2 -15.26 -9.87 -2.72
C SER A 2 -14.82 -10.01 -1.27
N ARG A 3 -14.22 -11.13 -0.90
CA ARG A 3 -13.65 -11.29 0.45
C ARG A 3 -12.40 -10.42 0.52
N VAL A 4 -12.37 -9.48 1.46
CA VAL A 4 -11.14 -8.74 1.76
C VAL A 4 -10.10 -9.74 2.23
N VAL A 5 -8.94 -9.77 1.56
CA VAL A 5 -7.82 -10.62 1.93
C VAL A 5 -6.96 -9.82 2.93
N PRO A 6 -6.84 -10.25 4.20
CA PRO A 6 -5.96 -9.59 5.15
C PRO A 6 -4.48 -9.85 4.82
N PRO A 7 -3.56 -8.94 5.17
CA PRO A 7 -2.13 -9.19 5.06
C PRO A 7 -1.71 -10.41 5.87
N ALA A 8 -0.66 -11.11 5.45
CA ALA A 8 -0.06 -12.21 6.19
C ALA A 8 0.89 -11.68 7.27
N ILE A 9 0.31 -10.96 8.26
CA ILE A 9 1.07 -10.19 9.25
C ILE A 9 2.01 -11.12 10.04
N PRO A 10 3.31 -10.81 10.11
CA PRO A 10 4.24 -11.56 10.94
C PRO A 10 3.87 -11.51 12.43
N ALA A 11 4.16 -12.59 13.14
CA ALA A 11 3.91 -12.69 14.58
C ALA A 11 4.63 -11.55 15.34
N GLY A 12 3.89 -10.86 16.22
CA GLY A 12 4.38 -9.73 17.01
C GLY A 12 4.13 -8.35 16.37
N LEU A 13 3.60 -8.28 15.15
CA LEU A 13 3.23 -7.04 14.48
C LEU A 13 1.72 -6.79 14.43
N GLU A 14 0.90 -7.69 14.97
CA GLU A 14 -0.58 -7.62 14.88
C GLU A 14 -1.12 -6.34 15.51
N GLY A 15 -0.56 -5.93 16.66
CA GLY A 15 -0.93 -4.68 17.34
C GLY A 15 -0.53 -3.41 16.58
N LEU A 16 0.31 -3.53 15.55
CA LEU A 16 0.75 -2.41 14.71
C LEU A 16 -0.03 -2.33 13.39
N LEU A 17 -0.95 -3.26 13.10
CA LEU A 17 -1.72 -3.27 11.86
C LEU A 17 -2.46 -1.96 11.62
N GLY A 18 -3.13 -1.41 12.64
CA GLY A 18 -3.85 -0.13 12.51
C GLY A 18 -2.93 1.02 12.09
N ARG A 19 -1.73 1.07 12.67
CA ARG A 19 -0.71 2.07 12.31
C ARG A 19 -0.17 1.86 10.91
N PHE A 20 0.09 0.61 10.50
CA PHE A 20 0.49 0.30 9.12
C PHE A 20 -0.54 0.80 8.11
N ILE A 21 -1.83 0.55 8.37
CA ILE A 21 -2.93 1.01 7.52
C ILE A 21 -2.95 2.54 7.40
N GLU A 22 -2.81 3.26 8.51
CA GLU A 22 -2.73 4.72 8.52
C GLU A 22 -1.53 5.24 7.72
N GLU A 23 -0.37 4.61 7.87
CA GLU A 23 0.83 4.94 7.09
C GLU A 23 0.60 4.69 5.60
N MET A 24 -0.05 3.59 5.20
CA MET A 24 -0.38 3.30 3.80
C MET A 24 -1.35 4.32 3.19
N GLN A 25 -2.31 4.82 3.97
CA GLN A 25 -3.20 5.89 3.51
C GLN A 25 -2.44 7.20 3.24
N GLY A 26 -1.52 7.57 4.14
CA GLY A 26 -0.66 8.74 3.95
C GLY A 26 0.31 8.58 2.78
N ASP A 27 0.91 7.39 2.66
CA ASP A 27 1.83 7.07 1.58
C ASP A 27 1.12 7.07 0.21
N LEU A 28 -0.13 6.61 0.13
CA LEU A 28 -0.94 6.69 -1.09
C LEU A 28 -1.18 8.14 -1.52
N ALA A 29 -1.58 9.01 -0.59
CA ALA A 29 -1.81 10.43 -0.90
C ALA A 29 -0.53 11.08 -1.45
N ARG A 30 0.63 10.75 -0.87
CA ARG A 30 1.93 11.22 -1.35
C ARG A 30 2.30 10.62 -2.71
N LEU A 31 2.03 9.33 -2.94
CA LEU A 31 2.28 8.66 -4.22
C LEU A 31 1.50 9.34 -5.35
N LEU A 32 0.21 9.65 -5.12
CA LEU A 32 -0.63 10.35 -6.10
C LEU A 32 -0.05 11.73 -6.44
N ALA A 33 0.34 12.50 -5.42
CA ALA A 33 0.95 13.82 -5.63
C ALA A 33 2.27 13.75 -6.41
N LEU A 34 3.15 12.80 -6.10
CA LEU A 34 4.42 12.60 -6.81
C LEU A 34 4.20 12.13 -8.26
N ALA A 35 3.22 11.25 -8.48
CA ALA A 35 2.87 10.77 -9.80
C ALA A 35 2.31 11.90 -10.70
N GLU A 36 1.53 12.82 -10.12
CA GLU A 36 1.00 13.99 -10.83
C GLU A 36 2.09 15.02 -11.15
N SER A 37 2.93 15.38 -10.17
CA SER A 37 3.98 16.38 -10.35
C SER A 37 5.15 15.90 -11.23
N GLY A 38 5.33 14.58 -11.35
CA GLY A 38 6.48 14.01 -12.06
C GLY A 38 7.80 14.22 -11.32
N ASP A 39 7.75 14.25 -9.99
CA ASP A 39 8.89 14.50 -9.09
C ASP A 39 9.87 13.32 -9.07
N ASP A 40 11.17 13.63 -9.04
CA ASP A 40 12.27 12.66 -8.99
C ASP A 40 12.23 11.75 -7.74
N GLY A 41 11.57 12.19 -6.66
CA GLY A 41 11.38 11.44 -5.42
C GLY A 41 10.41 10.25 -5.52
N LEU A 42 9.75 10.05 -6.66
CA LEU A 42 8.79 8.95 -6.86
C LEU A 42 9.41 7.57 -6.63
N ALA A 43 10.62 7.33 -7.16
CA ALA A 43 11.28 6.03 -7.05
C ALA A 43 11.62 5.69 -5.59
N GLU A 44 12.15 6.65 -4.83
CA GLU A 44 12.46 6.47 -3.41
C GLU A 44 11.19 6.23 -2.58
N HIS A 45 10.11 6.95 -2.89
CA HIS A 45 8.83 6.77 -2.21
C HIS A 45 8.22 5.38 -2.48
N LEU A 46 8.22 4.92 -3.74
CA LEU A 46 7.80 3.56 -4.10
C LEU A 46 8.61 2.49 -3.37
N HIS A 47 9.93 2.66 -3.33
CA HIS A 47 10.84 1.76 -2.64
C HIS A 47 10.53 1.67 -1.13
N ALA A 48 10.32 2.83 -0.49
CA ALA A 48 9.97 2.91 0.93
C ALA A 48 8.61 2.24 1.23
N MET A 49 7.57 2.52 0.43
CA MET A 49 6.26 1.87 0.56
C MET A 49 6.38 0.35 0.42
N ARG A 50 7.15 -0.12 -0.58
CA ARG A 50 7.36 -1.54 -0.81
C ARG A 50 8.06 -2.21 0.37
N GLY A 51 9.06 -1.55 0.97
CA GLY A 51 9.74 -2.02 2.17
C GLY A 51 8.79 -2.23 3.36
N LYS A 52 7.84 -1.30 3.56
CA LYS A 52 6.80 -1.45 4.59
C LYS A 52 5.87 -2.63 4.28
N CYS A 53 5.44 -2.78 3.02
CA CYS A 53 4.59 -3.91 2.62
C CYS A 53 5.27 -5.26 2.88
N ALA A 54 6.56 -5.38 2.56
CA ALA A 54 7.34 -6.58 2.87
C ALA A 54 7.43 -6.85 4.37
N MET A 55 7.60 -5.81 5.18
CA MET A 55 7.67 -5.95 6.65
C MET A 55 6.36 -6.45 7.26
N PHE A 56 5.21 -6.06 6.69
CA PHE A 56 3.88 -6.42 7.19
C PHE A 56 3.24 -7.62 6.47
N GLY A 57 3.95 -8.28 5.55
CA GLY A 57 3.42 -9.41 4.79
C GLY A 57 2.25 -9.03 3.87
N GLU A 58 2.25 -7.79 3.37
CA GLU A 58 1.24 -7.29 2.44
C GLU A 58 1.69 -7.51 0.98
N ASP A 59 1.56 -8.76 0.54
CA ASP A 59 2.11 -9.23 -0.75
C ASP A 59 1.44 -8.57 -1.96
N ILE A 60 0.16 -8.21 -1.85
CA ILE A 60 -0.60 -7.61 -2.97
C ILE A 60 -0.05 -6.21 -3.28
N LEU A 61 0.01 -5.31 -2.29
CA LEU A 61 0.62 -4.00 -2.52
C LEU A 61 2.10 -4.12 -2.88
N PHE A 62 2.83 -5.06 -2.27
CA PHE A 62 4.24 -5.28 -2.63
C PHE A 62 4.40 -5.56 -4.13
N ALA A 63 3.57 -6.44 -4.69
CA ALA A 63 3.61 -6.79 -6.11
C ALA A 63 3.26 -5.61 -7.02
N GLU A 64 2.19 -4.87 -6.70
CA GLU A 64 1.77 -3.69 -7.48
C GLU A 64 2.84 -2.59 -7.47
N LEU A 65 3.41 -2.29 -6.30
CA LEU A 65 4.49 -1.31 -6.15
C LEU A 65 5.75 -1.74 -6.89
N SER A 66 6.09 -3.04 -6.87
CA SER A 66 7.23 -3.59 -7.61
C SER A 66 7.06 -3.44 -9.12
N ALA A 67 5.84 -3.64 -9.63
CA ALA A 67 5.55 -3.49 -11.05
C ALA A 67 5.71 -2.04 -11.51
N ILE A 68 5.31 -1.08 -10.69
CA ILE A 68 5.53 0.35 -10.95
C ILE A 68 7.01 0.70 -10.88
N GLU A 69 7.73 0.26 -9.83
CA GLU A 69 9.16 0.54 -9.65
C GLU A 69 9.98 0.06 -10.87
N ALA A 70 9.62 -1.10 -11.45
CA ALA A 70 10.24 -1.62 -12.67
C ALA A 70 9.86 -0.84 -13.95
N GLY A 71 8.64 -0.29 -14.01
CA GLY A 71 8.13 0.51 -15.13
C GLY A 71 8.45 2.00 -15.06
N GLY A 72 8.99 2.48 -13.93
CA GLY A 72 9.31 3.87 -13.66
C GLY A 72 8.11 4.68 -13.19
N ARG A 73 7.23 5.11 -14.10
CA ARG A 73 6.07 5.97 -13.77
C ARG A 73 4.78 5.16 -13.76
N PRO A 74 3.95 5.26 -12.71
CA PRO A 74 2.69 4.54 -12.66
C PRO A 74 1.69 5.13 -13.67
N ASP A 75 0.90 4.25 -14.27
CA ASP A 75 -0.29 4.65 -15.01
C ASP A 75 -1.52 4.79 -14.11
N SER A 76 -2.63 5.30 -14.67
CA SER A 76 -3.86 5.52 -13.94
C SER A 76 -4.52 4.23 -13.43
N LEU A 77 -4.31 3.10 -14.12
CA LEU A 77 -4.87 1.81 -13.72
C LEU A 77 -4.12 1.26 -12.50
N GLN A 78 -2.79 1.35 -12.51
CA GLN A 78 -1.94 0.97 -11.39
C GLN A 78 -2.21 1.82 -10.15
N LEU A 79 -2.36 3.14 -10.31
CA LEU A 79 -2.73 4.03 -9.19
C LEU A 79 -4.12 3.69 -8.62
N ALA A 80 -5.09 3.36 -9.49
CA ALA A 80 -6.42 2.94 -9.05
C ALA A 80 -6.36 1.60 -8.31
N ALA A 81 -5.55 0.64 -8.75
CA ALA A 81 -5.38 -0.65 -8.10
C ALA A 81 -4.78 -0.52 -6.68
N ILE A 82 -3.71 0.28 -6.53
CA ILE A 82 -3.13 0.60 -5.22
C ILE A 82 -4.15 1.30 -4.33
N SER A 83 -4.86 2.30 -4.87
CA SER A 83 -5.88 3.05 -4.12
C SER A 83 -6.98 2.12 -3.59
N ALA A 84 -7.49 1.23 -4.45
CA ALA A 84 -8.49 0.24 -4.08
C ALA A 84 -7.97 -0.68 -2.96
N ARG A 85 -6.74 -1.17 -3.08
CA ARG A 85 -6.16 -2.07 -2.09
C ARG A 85 -5.92 -1.38 -0.74
N VAL A 86 -5.45 -0.14 -0.73
CA VAL A 86 -5.31 0.65 0.51
C VAL A 86 -6.69 0.90 1.16
N ALA A 87 -7.74 1.11 0.36
CA ALA A 87 -9.11 1.22 0.87
C ALA A 87 -9.64 -0.09 1.48
N GLU A 88 -9.32 -1.24 0.85
CA GLU A 88 -9.61 -2.56 1.42
C GLU A 88 -8.92 -2.75 2.78
N LEU A 89 -7.64 -2.40 2.88
CA LEU A 89 -6.90 -2.46 4.14
C LEU A 89 -7.53 -1.55 5.20
N ALA A 90 -7.94 -0.34 4.83
CA ALA A 90 -8.64 0.57 5.73
C ALA A 90 -9.93 -0.03 6.31
N SER A 91 -10.68 -0.80 5.50
CA SER A 91 -11.89 -1.48 5.97
C SER A 91 -11.63 -2.55 7.03
N LEU A 92 -10.43 -3.15 7.05
CA LEU A 92 -10.03 -4.13 8.08
C LEU A 92 -9.87 -3.48 9.46
N ARG A 93 -9.41 -2.23 9.51
CA ARG A 93 -9.32 -1.45 10.77
C ARG A 93 -10.70 -1.19 11.36
N ASP A 94 -11.68 -0.94 10.50
CA ASP A 94 -13.02 -0.53 10.90
C ASP A 94 -13.96 -1.73 11.19
N THR A 95 -13.47 -2.96 11.05
CA THR A 95 -14.24 -4.18 11.37
C THR A 95 -14.05 -4.54 12.84
N PRO A 96 -15.05 -4.38 13.71
CA PRO A 96 -14.91 -4.68 15.13
C PRO A 96 -15.01 -6.20 15.34
N GLY A 97 -13.91 -6.82 15.78
CA GLY A 97 -13.88 -8.16 16.35
C GLY A 97 -14.25 -9.31 15.40
N SER A 98 -13.25 -10.09 15.00
CA SER A 98 -13.44 -11.54 14.84
C SER A 98 -13.02 -12.24 16.12
#